data_AF-E4XBL6-F1
#
_entry.id   AF-E4XBL6-F1
#
_cell.length_a   1.000
_cell.length_b   1.000
_cell.length_c   1.000
_cell.angle_alpha   90.00
_cell.angle_beta   90.00
_cell.angle_gamma   90.00
#
_symmetry.space_group_name_H-M   'P 1'
#
loop_
_entity.id
_entity.type
_entity.pdbx_description
1 polymer ?
#
loop_
_entity_poly.entity_id
_entity_poly.type
_entity_poly.pdbx_seq_one_letter_code
_entity_poly.pdbx_strand_id
1 'polypeptide(L)' 'MKLLGSFLGLATAQDQWRPAYADGHDGMVHLFEWSWKSIAEECENFLGPHKFASVQVSPPNENRRVAGQWWPGGIHRHG' A
#
# COMPACT_ATOMS: atom_id res chain seq x y z
N MET A 1 15.59 11.74 -52.80
CA MET A 1 14.26 11.17 -52.54
C MET A 1 14.34 10.47 -51.18
N LYS A 2 14.24 11.20 -50.05
CA LYS A 2 13.01 11.28 -49.22
C LYS A 2 12.33 9.90 -49.16
N LEU A 3 12.44 9.12 -48.09
CA LEU A 3 11.87 9.39 -46.77
C LEU A 3 12.64 8.62 -45.68
N LEU A 4 13.38 9.32 -44.83
CA LEU A 4 13.69 8.83 -43.49
C LEU A 4 12.40 8.98 -42.66
N GLY A 5 11.67 7.88 -42.50
CA GLY A 5 10.51 7.80 -41.61
C GLY A 5 10.97 7.90 -40.16
N SER A 6 10.81 9.09 -39.59
CA SER A 6 10.99 9.35 -38.17
C SER A 6 9.88 8.63 -37.40
N PHE A 7 10.18 7.44 -36.87
CA PHE A 7 9.39 6.85 -35.79
C PHE A 7 9.80 7.57 -34.50
N LEU A 8 9.24 8.74 -34.27
CA LEU A 8 9.22 9.37 -32.94
C LEU A 8 8.47 8.41 -32.02
N GLY A 9 9.19 7.84 -31.05
CA GLY A 9 8.70 6.77 -30.19
C GLY A 9 7.40 7.14 -29.48
N LEU A 10 6.37 6.31 -29.65
CA LEU A 10 5.29 6.22 -28.68
C LEU A 10 5.90 5.65 -27.40
N ALA A 11 6.12 6.50 -26.40
CA ALA A 11 6.39 6.04 -25.04
C ALA A 11 5.20 5.16 -24.61
N THR A 12 5.43 3.87 -24.43
CA THR A 12 4.39 2.96 -23.96
C THR A 12 4.11 3.30 -22.49
N ALA A 13 2.94 3.86 -22.20
CA ALA A 13 2.50 4.23 -20.85
C ALA A 13 2.12 3.01 -19.98
N GLN A 14 2.85 1.90 -20.13
CA GLN A 14 2.52 0.58 -19.58
C GLN A 14 2.80 0.46 -18.08
N ASP A 15 3.60 1.35 -17.49
CA ASP A 15 4.04 1.20 -16.10
C ASP A 15 3.16 1.93 -15.07
N GLN A 16 2.22 2.80 -15.47
CA GLN A 16 1.40 3.55 -14.50
C GLN A 16 0.49 2.66 -13.63
N TRP A 17 0.13 1.47 -14.14
CA TRP A 17 -0.75 0.51 -13.46
C TRP A 17 0.01 -0.62 -12.77
N ARG A 18 1.34 -0.69 -12.96
CA ARG A 18 2.16 -1.74 -12.37
C ARG A 18 2.59 -1.29 -10.97
N PRO A 19 2.18 -1.99 -9.91
CA PRO A 19 2.72 -1.71 -8.60
C PRO A 19 4.21 -2.06 -8.58
N ALA A 20 5.01 -1.27 -7.86
CA ALA A 20 6.45 -1.43 -7.75
C ALA A 20 6.82 -2.58 -6.79
N TYR A 21 6.48 -3.81 -7.18
CA TYR A 21 6.77 -5.02 -6.42
C TYR A 21 8.14 -5.58 -6.76
N ALA A 22 8.80 -6.18 -5.78
CA ALA A 22 10.01 -6.96 -6.04
C ALA A 22 9.67 -8.22 -6.84
N ASP A 23 10.61 -8.70 -7.65
CA ASP A 23 10.39 -9.89 -8.48
C ASP A 23 9.95 -11.09 -7.64
N GLY A 24 8.94 -11.80 -8.13
CA GLY A 24 8.36 -12.96 -7.45
C GLY A 24 7.57 -12.66 -6.17
N HIS A 25 7.30 -11.39 -5.87
CA HIS A 25 6.38 -10.99 -4.80
C HIS A 25 5.03 -10.59 -5.38
N ASP A 26 3.95 -10.98 -4.72
CA ASP A 26 2.59 -10.62 -5.10
C ASP A 26 1.72 -10.40 -3.86
N GLY A 27 0.56 -9.77 -4.03
CA GLY A 27 -0.40 -9.51 -2.97
C GLY A 27 -0.06 -8.32 -2.08
N MET A 28 -1.11 -7.63 -1.65
CA MET A 28 -1.06 -6.53 -0.70
C MET A 28 -1.87 -6.90 0.53
N VAL A 29 -1.30 -6.74 1.72
CA VAL A 29 -1.96 -7.02 2.99
C VAL A 29 -2.33 -5.72 3.68
N HIS A 30 -3.57 -5.61 4.15
CA HIS A 30 -3.98 -4.48 4.98
C HIS A 30 -3.85 -4.85 6.46
N LEU A 31 -2.79 -4.35 7.11
CA LEU A 31 -2.59 -4.51 8.56
C LEU A 31 -3.25 -3.35 9.30
N PHE A 32 -4.59 -3.40 9.36
CA PHE A 32 -5.42 -2.34 9.91
C PHE A 32 -5.09 -2.04 11.39
N GLU A 33 -4.74 -0.79 11.69
CA GLU A 33 -4.40 -0.28 13.04
C GLU A 33 -3.21 -0.96 13.73
N TRP A 34 -2.29 -1.58 12.97
CA TRP A 34 -1.06 -2.14 13.54
C TRP A 34 -0.01 -1.08 13.86
N SER A 35 0.82 -1.35 14.87
CA SER A 35 1.96 -0.49 15.21
C SER A 35 3.12 -0.68 14.23
N TRP A 36 3.93 0.36 14.01
CA TRP A 36 5.10 0.29 13.13
C TRP A 36 6.09 -0.81 13.50
N LYS A 37 6.31 -1.02 14.80
CA LYS A 37 7.22 -2.07 15.28
C LYS A 37 6.72 -3.46 14.90
N SER A 38 5.42 -3.71 15.10
CA SER A 38 4.80 -4.99 14.74
C SER A 38 4.81 -5.22 13.23
N ILE A 39 4.61 -4.16 12.43
CA ILE A 39 4.69 -4.26 10.96
C ILE A 39 6.12 -4.63 10.53
N ALA A 40 7.15 -4.02 11.12
CA ALA A 40 8.55 -4.35 10.79
C ALA A 40 8.88 -5.81 11.13
N GLU A 41 8.50 -6.26 12.33
CA GLU A 41 8.68 -7.66 12.76
C GLU A 41 7.94 -8.64 11.83
N GLU A 42 6.73 -8.30 11.40
CA GLU A 42 5.91 -9.11 10.49
C GLU A 42 6.50 -9.17 9.07
N CYS A 43 7.05 -8.04 8.58
CA CYS A 43 7.76 -7.96 7.32
C CYS A 43 8.96 -8.92 7.27
N GLU A 44 9.75 -8.98 8.34
CA GLU A 44 10.96 -9.81 8.41
C GLU A 44 10.66 -11.28 8.67
N ASN A 45 9.74 -11.57 9.59
CA ASN A 45 9.51 -12.93 10.07
C ASN A 45 8.51 -13.73 9.22
N PHE A 46 7.59 -13.07 8.52
CA PHE A 46 6.51 -13.74 7.78
C PHE A 46 6.35 -13.22 6.36
N LEU A 47 6.00 -11.94 6.17
CA LEU A 47 5.58 -11.44 4.85
C LEU A 47 6.70 -11.52 3.81
N GLY A 48 7.94 -11.19 4.18
CA GLY A 48 9.11 -11.28 3.31
C GLY A 48 9.40 -12.72 2.85
N PRO A 49 9.58 -13.69 3.78
CA PRO A 49 9.76 -15.10 3.43
C PRO A 49 8.61 -15.67 2.58
N HIS A 50 7.38 -15.23 2.82
CA HIS A 50 6.18 -15.66 2.09
C HIS A 50 5.90 -14.88 0.81
N LYS A 51 6.78 -13.95 0.41
CA LYS A 51 6.70 -13.20 -0.85
C LYS A 51 5.46 -12.30 -1.00
N PHE A 52 4.96 -11.75 0.10
CA PHE A 52 4.01 -10.65 0.02
C PHE A 52 4.68 -9.37 -0.47
N ALA A 53 4.03 -8.65 -1.38
CA ALA A 53 4.67 -7.53 -2.07
C ALA A 53 4.56 -6.18 -1.35
N SER A 54 3.49 -5.97 -0.57
CA SER A 54 3.28 -4.70 0.11
C SER A 54 2.31 -4.78 1.29
N VAL A 55 2.39 -3.78 2.16
CA VAL A 55 1.47 -3.57 3.29
C VAL A 55 0.74 -2.24 3.11
N GLN A 56 -0.59 -2.28 3.15
CA GLN A 56 -1.43 -1.10 3.33
C GLN A 56 -1.57 -0.83 4.83
N VAL A 57 -1.23 0.39 5.23
CA VAL A 57 -1.24 0.85 6.62
C VAL A 57 -2.38 1.84 6.85
N SER A 58 -2.83 1.94 8.10
CA SER A 58 -3.69 3.04 8.53
C SER A 58 -3.03 4.40 8.24
N PRO A 59 -3.81 5.49 8.09
CA PRO A 59 -3.27 6.83 7.83
C PRO A 59 -2.15 7.19 8.84
N PRO A 60 -0.91 7.44 8.36
CA PRO A 60 0.25 7.63 9.23
C PRO A 60 0.36 9.05 9.79
N ASN A 61 -0.39 9.99 9.22
CA ASN A 61 -0.41 11.39 9.63
C ASN A 61 -1.23 11.59 10.92
N GLU A 62 -0.92 12.66 11.65
CA GLU A 62 -1.69 13.03 12.84
C GLU A 62 -3.18 13.12 12.50
N ASN A 63 -3.99 12.42 13.29
CA ASN A 63 -5.43 12.48 13.20
C ASN A 63 -6.02 13.17 14.44
N ARG A 64 -7.20 13.77 14.26
CA ARG A 64 -7.93 14.34 15.38
C ARG A 64 -8.40 13.20 16.29
N ARG A 65 -8.01 13.24 17.56
CA ARG A 65 -8.66 12.42 18.59
C ARG A 65 -10.05 12.99 18.86
N VAL A 66 -11.08 12.32 18.34
CA VAL A 66 -12.48 12.70 18.59
C VAL A 66 -13.00 11.87 19.77
N ALA A 67 -13.30 12.53 20.88
CA ALA A 67 -14.08 11.92 21.96
C ALA A 67 -15.57 11.94 21.55
N GLY A 68 -16.24 10.78 21.57
CA GLY A 68 -17.68 10.68 21.27
C GLY A 68 -18.04 10.62 19.78
N GLN A 69 -17.54 9.61 19.07
CA GLN A 69 -17.89 9.33 17.68
C GLN A 69 -19.40 9.01 17.53
N TRP A 70 -20.12 9.70 16.63
CA TRP A 70 -21.60 9.73 16.57
C TRP A 70 -22.27 8.81 15.52
N TRP A 71 -21.51 8.04 14.73
CA TRP A 71 -22.07 7.01 13.83
C TRP A 71 -22.56 5.80 14.66
N PRO A 72 -23.56 5.00 14.19
CA PRO A 72 -24.37 4.13 15.05
C PRO A 72 -23.67 2.92 15.72
N GLY A 73 -22.36 2.72 15.51
CA GLY A 73 -21.65 1.51 15.93
C GLY A 73 -20.42 1.75 16.80
N GLY A 74 -20.18 2.98 17.27
CA GLY A 74 -19.12 3.25 18.24
C GLY A 74 -19.45 2.56 19.57
N ILE A 75 -18.71 1.50 19.93
CA ILE A 75 -18.81 0.87 21.25
C ILE A 75 -18.29 1.88 22.29
N HIS A 76 -19.20 2.63 22.88
CA HIS A 76 -18.98 3.31 24.14
C HIS A 76 -18.88 2.26 25.24
N ARG A 77 -17.68 1.82 25.60
CA ARG A 77 -17.47 1.26 26.95
C ARG A 77 -17.33 2.43 27.91
N HIS A 78 -18.43 2.79 28.55
CA HIS A 78 -18.40 3.51 29.81
C HIS A 78 -18.06 2.51 30.92
N GLY A 79 -17.07 2.85 31.76
CA GLY A 79 -16.71 2.12 32.99
C GLY A 79 -15.33 1.51 32.94
#